data_AF-A0A9E2DPB7-F1
#
_entry.id   AF-A0A9E2DPB7-F1
#
_cell.length_a   1.000
_cell.length_b   1.000
_cell.length_c   1.000
_cell.angle_alpha   90.00
_cell.angle_beta   90.00
_cell.angle_gamma   90.00
#
_symmetry.space_group_name_H-M   'P 1'
#
loop_
_entity.id
_entity.type
_entity.pdbx_description
1 polymer ?
#
loop_
_entity_poly.entity_id
_entity_poly.type
_entity_poly.pdbx_seq_one_letter_code
_entity_poly.pdbx_strand_id
1 'polypeptide(L)'
;MKKIIIIFSLIFLTSCATGTYTNRSGDNSNLSFDTSYCKSLARSRHPGYICKNPLMCTMEEVNIVLNDLTQYQAVFQNCMHSKNYDYQ
;
A
#
# COMPACT_ATOMS: atom_id res chain seq x y z
N MET A 1 -19.04 38.55 -26.89
CA MET A 1 -19.25 37.10 -26.58
C MET A 1 -17.96 36.36 -26.24
N LYS A 2 -16.86 36.53 -27.00
CA LYS A 2 -15.56 35.85 -26.74
C LYS A 2 -14.98 36.10 -25.33
N LYS A 3 -15.12 37.32 -24.80
CA LYS A 3 -14.68 37.67 -23.43
C LYS A 3 -15.48 36.98 -22.32
N ILE A 4 -16.77 36.72 -22.54
CA ILE A 4 -17.65 36.03 -21.57
C ILE A 4 -17.29 34.54 -21.52
N ILE A 5 -16.99 33.94 -22.67
CA ILE A 5 -16.54 32.54 -22.75
C ILE A 5 -15.23 32.34 -21.96
N ILE A 6 -14.28 33.28 -22.09
CA ILE A 6 -12.99 33.21 -21.37
C ILE A 6 -13.19 33.30 -19.85
N ILE A 7 -14.09 34.16 -19.38
CA ILE A 7 -14.39 34.30 -17.94
C ILE A 7 -15.02 33.01 -17.41
N PHE A 8 -15.96 32.42 -18.16
CA PHE A 8 -16.59 31.15 -17.79
C PHE A 8 -15.56 30.01 -17.74
N SER A 9 -14.63 29.94 -18.69
CA SER A 9 -13.56 28.93 -18.69
C SER A 9 -12.62 29.07 -17.49
N LEU A 10 -12.32 30.30 -17.04
CA LEU A 10 -11.44 30.52 -15.88
C LEU A 10 -12.05 30.02 -14.56
N ILE A 11 -13.37 30.17 -14.39
CA ILE A 11 -14.09 29.75 -13.17
C ILE A 11 -14.12 28.22 -13.04
N PHE A 12 -14.26 27.50 -14.17
CA PHE A 12 -14.24 26.04 -14.18
C PHE A 12 -12.85 25.44 -13.91
N LEU A 13 -11.77 26.19 -14.12
CA LEU A 13 -10.41 25.71 -13.84
C LEU A 13 -10.05 25.76 -12.34
N THR A 14 -10.65 26.67 -11.57
CA THR A 14 -10.32 26.83 -10.13
C THR A 14 -10.98 25.79 -9.22
N SER A 15 -12.05 25.12 -9.65
CA SER A 15 -12.72 24.06 -8.88
C SER A 15 -11.93 22.74 -8.82
N CYS A 16 -10.93 22.56 -9.68
CA CYS A 16 -10.03 21.40 -9.64
C CYS A 16 -8.82 21.59 -8.70
N ALA A 17 -8.55 22.82 -8.23
CA ALA A 17 -7.39 23.13 -7.39
C ALA A 17 -7.66 22.96 -5.88
N THR A 18 -8.93 22.92 -5.46
CA THR A 18 -9.33 22.57 -4.09
C THR A 18 -9.59 21.07 -3.99
N GLY A 19 -8.59 20.27 -4.34
CA GLY A 19 -8.54 18.90 -3.84
C GLY A 19 -8.30 18.98 -2.35
N THR A 20 -9.28 18.57 -1.54
CA THR A 20 -9.07 18.29 -0.12
C THR A 20 -8.18 17.05 0.00
N TYR A 21 -6.91 17.15 -0.39
CA TYR A 21 -5.90 16.21 0.05
C TYR A 21 -5.62 16.56 1.51
N THR A 22 -6.48 16.06 2.40
CA THR A 22 -6.14 15.99 3.81
C THR A 22 -4.98 15.01 3.88
N ASN A 23 -3.78 15.48 4.22
CA ASN A 23 -2.71 14.58 4.66
C ASN A 23 -3.34 13.64 5.69
N ARG A 24 -3.09 12.33 5.54
CA ARG A 24 -3.59 11.32 6.46
C ARG A 24 -3.01 11.67 7.82
N SER A 25 -3.76 12.35 8.68
CA SER A 25 -3.34 12.70 10.04
C SER A 25 -3.32 11.42 10.89
N GLY A 26 -2.40 10.51 10.58
CA GLY A 26 -2.16 9.29 11.33
C GLY A 26 -1.20 9.54 12.48
N ASP A 27 -1.50 8.97 13.65
CA ASP A 27 -0.56 8.95 14.77
C ASP A 27 0.49 7.85 14.53
N ASN A 28 1.75 8.24 14.40
CA ASN A 28 2.88 7.32 14.17
C ASN A 28 3.51 6.80 15.47
N SER A 29 2.97 7.12 16.65
CA SER A 29 3.50 6.70 17.96
C SER A 29 3.70 5.19 18.08
N ASN A 30 2.83 4.40 17.44
CA ASN A 30 2.85 2.94 17.47
C ASN A 30 3.39 2.28 16.20
N LEU A 31 3.91 3.06 15.23
CA LEU A 31 4.30 2.56 13.91
C LEU A 31 5.27 1.37 13.99
N SER A 32 6.27 1.45 14.88
CA SER A 32 7.26 0.38 15.06
C SER A 32 6.65 -0.90 15.63
N PHE A 33 5.80 -0.76 16.65
CA PHE A 33 5.11 -1.88 17.28
C PHE A 33 4.17 -2.57 16.29
N ASP A 34 3.31 -1.80 15.62
CA ASP A 34 2.36 -2.34 14.67
C ASP A 34 3.04 -2.91 13.43
N THR A 35 4.14 -2.31 12.96
CA THR A 35 4.96 -2.91 11.89
C THR A 35 5.45 -4.29 12.30
N SER A 36 5.93 -4.44 13.53
CA SER A 36 6.43 -5.72 14.05
C SER A 36 5.30 -6.74 14.23
N TYR A 37 4.15 -6.30 14.71
CA TYR A 37 2.94 -7.11 14.82
C TYR A 37 2.45 -7.57 13.43
N CYS A 38 2.29 -6.66 12.47
CA CYS A 38 1.82 -6.96 11.13
C CYS A 38 2.79 -7.87 10.37
N LYS A 39 4.11 -7.71 10.56
CA LYS A 39 5.11 -8.66 10.03
C LYS A 39 4.93 -10.05 10.64
N SER A 40 4.75 -10.13 11.96
CA SER A 40 4.53 -11.41 12.65
C SER A 40 3.23 -12.09 12.19
N LEU A 41 2.15 -11.31 12.02
CA LEU A 41 0.89 -11.78 11.48
C LEU A 41 1.06 -12.32 10.05
N ALA A 42 1.72 -11.57 9.18
CA ALA A 42 1.98 -12.00 7.80
C ALA A 42 2.82 -13.29 7.76
N ARG A 43 3.86 -13.42 8.58
CA ARG A 43 4.66 -14.65 8.69
C ARG A 43 3.87 -15.83 9.25
N SER A 44 2.93 -15.59 10.16
CA SER A 44 2.11 -16.68 10.71
C SER A 44 1.16 -17.28 9.67
N ARG A 45 0.73 -16.49 8.68
CA ARG A 45 -0.14 -16.93 7.59
C ARG A 45 0.62 -17.43 6.37
N HIS A 46 1.76 -16.80 6.09
CA HIS A 46 2.64 -17.05 4.95
C HIS A 46 4.08 -17.15 5.46
N PRO A 47 4.48 -18.32 6.01
CA PRO A 47 5.75 -18.50 6.71
C PRO A 47 6.98 -18.51 5.80
N GLY A 48 6.82 -18.44 4.47
CA GLY A 48 7.90 -18.65 3.51
C GLY A 48 7.89 -20.07 2.99
N TYR A 49 7.64 -20.25 1.70
CA TYR A 49 7.90 -21.53 1.04
C TYR A 49 9.41 -21.74 0.87
N ILE A 50 9.92 -22.87 1.37
CA ILE A 50 11.30 -23.30 1.17
C ILE A 50 11.32 -24.35 0.06
N CYS A 51 12.06 -24.06 -1.00
CA CYS A 51 12.22 -24.96 -2.13
C CYS A 51 13.01 -26.21 -1.75
N LYS A 52 12.77 -27.32 -2.45
CA LYS A 52 13.46 -28.60 -2.21
C LYS A 52 14.98 -28.45 -2.26
N ASN A 53 15.48 -27.65 -3.19
CA ASN A 53 16.88 -27.26 -3.23
C ASN A 53 17.04 -25.89 -2.55
N PRO A 54 17.82 -25.79 -1.47
CA PRO A 54 17.98 -24.53 -0.72
C PRO A 54 18.76 -23.46 -1.50
N LEU A 55 19.48 -23.82 -2.58
CA LEU A 55 20.21 -22.88 -3.42
C LEU A 55 19.33 -22.28 -4.51
N MET A 56 18.32 -23.01 -4.99
CA MET A 56 17.43 -22.54 -6.07
C MET A 56 16.12 -23.33 -6.15
N CYS A 57 15.05 -22.63 -6.52
CA CYS A 57 13.75 -23.23 -6.79
C CYS A 57 13.65 -23.78 -8.22
N THR A 58 12.97 -24.89 -8.39
CA THR A 58 12.56 -25.35 -9.72
C THR A 58 11.52 -24.38 -10.31
N MET A 59 11.34 -24.37 -11.63
CA MET A 59 10.33 -23.50 -12.28
C MET A 59 8.90 -23.78 -11.82
N GLU A 60 8.62 -25.01 -11.38
CA GLU A 60 7.34 -25.39 -10.77
C GLU A 60 7.16 -24.73 -9.39
N GLU A 61 8.22 -24.72 -8.57
CA GLU A 61 8.22 -24.12 -7.23
C GLU A 61 8.26 -22.59 -7.25
N VAL A 62 8.78 -21.96 -8.32
CA VAL A 62 8.83 -20.49 -8.44
C VAL A 62 7.44 -19.86 -8.28
N ASN A 63 6.41 -20.45 -8.89
CA ASN A 63 5.05 -19.94 -8.77
C ASN A 63 4.52 -20.07 -7.33
N ILE A 64 4.90 -21.11 -6.61
CA ILE A 64 4.53 -21.33 -5.22
C ILE A 64 5.18 -20.28 -4.32
N VAL A 65 6.49 -20.05 -4.49
CA VAL A 65 7.23 -19.02 -3.77
C VAL A 65 6.67 -17.64 -4.05
N LEU A 66 6.42 -17.31 -5.31
CA LEU A 66 5.88 -16.01 -5.70
C LEU A 66 4.48 -15.79 -5.10
N ASN A 67 3.62 -16.80 -5.14
CA ASN A 67 2.32 -16.72 -4.51
C ASN A 67 2.46 -16.52 -2.98
N ASP A 68 3.33 -17.26 -2.30
CA ASP A 68 3.54 -17.09 -0.86
C ASP A 68 4.07 -15.68 -0.50
N LEU A 69 5.03 -15.15 -1.26
CA LEU A 69 5.56 -13.79 -1.09
C LEU A 69 4.51 -12.70 -1.34
N THR A 70 3.71 -12.86 -2.40
CA THR A 70 2.64 -11.89 -2.71
C THR A 70 1.56 -11.90 -1.65
N GLN A 71 1.16 -13.07 -1.16
CA GLN A 71 0.19 -13.20 -0.07
C GLN A 71 0.72 -12.66 1.26
N TYR A 72 1.98 -12.94 1.60
CA TYR A 72 2.67 -12.32 2.74
C TYR A 72 2.57 -10.80 2.68
N GLN A 73 2.92 -10.21 1.53
CA GLN A 73 2.89 -8.76 1.35
C GLN A 73 1.46 -8.22 1.43
N ALA A 74 0.48 -8.91 0.85
CA ALA A 74 -0.92 -8.52 0.93
C ALA A 74 -1.44 -8.50 2.38
N VAL A 75 -1.11 -9.51 3.18
CA VAL A 75 -1.47 -9.56 4.61
C VAL A 75 -0.82 -8.42 5.38
N PHE A 76 0.49 -8.20 5.17
CA PHE A 76 1.22 -7.12 5.83
C PHE A 76 0.62 -5.74 5.49
N GLN A 77 0.40 -5.47 4.20
CA GLN A 77 -0.15 -4.20 3.73
C GLN A 77 -1.57 -3.97 4.23
N ASN A 78 -2.44 -4.98 4.20
CA ASN A 78 -3.79 -4.87 4.74
C ASN A 78 -3.78 -4.56 6.24
N CYS A 79 -2.94 -5.27 7.01
CA CYS A 79 -2.75 -5.00 8.42
C CYS A 79 -2.30 -3.56 8.68
N MET A 80 -1.27 -3.08 7.99
CA MET A 80 -0.76 -1.71 8.14
C MET A 80 -1.76 -0.65 7.66
N HIS A 81 -2.51 -0.92 6.60
CA HIS A 81 -3.53 -0.01 6.07
C HIS A 81 -4.66 0.23 7.08
N SER A 82 -5.07 -0.83 7.80
CA SER A 82 -6.09 -0.73 8.85
C SER A 82 -5.69 0.20 10.01
N LYS A 83 -4.39 0.45 10.18
CA LYS A 83 -3.86 1.32 11.25
C LYS A 83 -3.84 2.80 10.90
N ASN A 84 -4.05 3.14 9.61
CA ASN A 84 -4.21 4.52 9.14
C ASN A 84 -3.02 5.46 9.48
N TYR A 85 -1.79 4.94 9.42
CA TYR A 85 -0.56 5.71 9.65
C TYR A 85 -0.32 6.81 8.60
N ASP A 86 0.41 7.85 9.00
CA ASP A 86 0.87 8.91 8.10
C ASP A 86 2.24 8.54 7.52
N TYR A 87 2.29 8.19 6.25
CA TYR A 87 3.52 7.91 5.51
C TYR A 87 3.89 9.17 4.73
N GLN A 88 4.32 10.22 5.44
CA GLN A 88 4.95 11.41 4.83
C GLN A 88 6.37 11.11 4.40
#